data_AF-A0A3Q1FSG6-F1
#
_entry.id   AF-A0A3Q1FSG6-F1
#
_cell.length_a   1.000
_cell.length_b   1.000
_cell.length_c   1.000
_cell.angle_alpha   90.00
_cell.angle_beta   90.00
_cell.angle_gamma   90.00
#
_symmetry.space_group_name_H-M   'P 1'
#
loop_
_entity.id
_entity.type
_entity.pdbx_description
1 polymer ?
#
loop_
_entity_poly.entity_id
_entity_poly.type
_entity_poly.pdbx_seq_one_letter_code
_entity_poly.pdbx_strand_id
1 'polypeptide(L)'
;LSDLSFESYSKTLYRSELLLQVAGLHESTSTSPTPPSLIIVDRLEGFLCGAGGSSHGGSHPAQLSCAAHLSALLCDTAAFLTQILEQRGSNSGPCRFIVSFLSEVDSGQGSKDPSGTDPLLDVLDRYFQVRCTLDPDRGYGAAAAGVQEVWHIYLSGRGITEASFTKDREEKPAVAQEWQLFIHPDGLMEFNLV
;
A
#
# COMPACT_ATOMS: atom_id res chain seq x y z
N LEU A 1 3.10 3.67 -27.29
CA LEU A 1 2.74 3.91 -25.88
C LEU A 1 3.06 2.62 -25.18
N SER A 2 4.31 2.46 -24.80
CA SER A 2 4.90 1.17 -24.44
C SER A 2 6.02 1.44 -23.45
N ASP A 3 6.11 0.55 -22.45
CA ASP A 3 7.04 0.51 -21.32
C ASP A 3 6.57 1.17 -20.03
N LEU A 4 5.56 0.54 -19.41
CA LEU A 4 5.50 0.42 -17.96
C LEU A 4 6.02 -0.99 -17.62
N SER A 5 7.27 -1.11 -17.18
CA SER A 5 7.79 -2.37 -16.64
C SER A 5 7.37 -2.51 -15.19
N PHE A 6 6.60 -3.55 -14.86
CA PHE A 6 6.38 -3.97 -13.49
C PHE A 6 6.82 -5.42 -13.35
N GLU A 7 7.82 -5.66 -12.51
CA GLU A 7 8.39 -6.98 -12.26
C GLU A 7 7.84 -7.50 -10.93
N SER A 8 6.90 -8.45 -11.00
CA SER A 8 6.37 -9.14 -9.81
C SER A 8 7.44 -10.09 -9.28
N TYR A 9 8.12 -9.71 -8.19
CA TYR A 9 9.13 -10.53 -7.54
C TYR A 9 8.68 -10.99 -6.15
N SER A 10 8.27 -12.26 -6.06
CA SER A 10 8.20 -13.00 -4.81
C SER A 10 9.60 -13.46 -4.39
N LYS A 11 10.42 -12.53 -3.87
CA LYS A 11 11.67 -12.84 -3.15
C LYS A 11 11.69 -12.01 -1.88
N THR A 12 12.36 -12.53 -0.85
CA THR A 12 12.59 -11.89 0.45
C THR A 12 12.65 -10.36 0.31
N LEU A 13 11.62 -9.66 0.80
CA LEU A 13 11.47 -8.22 0.62
C LEU A 13 12.58 -7.50 1.39
N TYR A 14 13.64 -7.10 0.71
CA TYR A 14 14.74 -6.38 1.33
C TYR A 14 14.44 -4.88 1.32
N ARG A 15 14.61 -4.21 2.45
CA ARG A 15 14.51 -2.73 2.55
C ARG A 15 15.29 -2.00 1.45
N SER A 16 16.49 -2.49 1.12
CA SER A 16 17.34 -1.92 0.07
C SER A 16 16.69 -1.94 -1.32
N GLU A 17 15.86 -2.94 -1.60
CA GLU A 17 15.16 -3.06 -2.87
C GLU A 17 14.07 -2.00 -3.00
N LEU A 18 13.27 -1.80 -1.94
CA LEU A 18 12.30 -0.69 -1.89
C LEU A 18 12.98 0.67 -2.07
N LEU A 19 14.12 0.89 -1.40
CA LEU A 19 14.88 2.13 -1.56
C LEU A 19 15.40 2.33 -2.98
N LEU A 20 15.86 1.26 -3.63
CA LEU A 20 16.32 1.31 -5.02
C LEU A 20 15.16 1.61 -5.98
N GLN A 21 14.00 1.00 -5.77
CA GLN A 21 12.80 1.27 -6.57
C GLN A 21 12.34 2.72 -6.39
N VAL A 22 12.31 3.24 -5.16
CA VAL A 22 11.98 4.64 -4.88
C VAL A 22 12.97 5.58 -5.57
N ALA A 23 14.27 5.33 -5.48
CA ALA A 23 15.27 6.12 -6.21
C ALA A 23 15.03 6.08 -7.73
N GLY A 24 14.71 4.91 -8.28
CA GLY A 24 14.35 4.73 -9.68
C GLY A 24 13.14 5.54 -10.11
N LEU A 25 12.15 5.76 -9.23
CA LEU A 25 11.01 6.64 -9.52
C LEU A 25 11.46 8.10 -9.74
N HIS A 26 12.38 8.59 -8.90
CA HIS A 26 12.92 9.94 -9.04
C HIS A 26 13.69 10.11 -10.36
N GLU A 27 14.51 9.13 -10.72
CA GLU A 27 15.31 9.14 -11.96
C GLU A 27 14.44 9.00 -13.22
N SER A 28 13.51 8.04 -13.21
CA SER A 28 12.61 7.76 -14.33
C SER A 28 11.73 8.94 -14.67
N THR A 29 11.47 9.84 -13.73
CA THR A 29 10.68 11.03 -14.02
C THR A 29 11.40 12.01 -14.96
N SER A 30 12.72 11.92 -15.06
CA SER A 30 13.52 12.71 -16.00
C SER A 30 13.51 12.15 -17.42
N THR A 31 13.16 10.87 -17.59
CA THR A 31 13.27 10.12 -18.86
C THR A 31 11.93 9.61 -19.39
N SER A 32 10.94 9.39 -18.52
CA SER A 32 9.61 8.86 -18.85
C SER A 32 8.59 9.97 -19.19
N PRO A 33 7.74 9.76 -20.21
CA PRO A 33 6.73 10.72 -20.62
C PRO A 33 5.57 10.87 -19.62
N THR A 34 5.41 9.99 -18.64
CA THR A 34 4.33 10.06 -17.64
C THR A 34 4.77 9.47 -16.28
N PRO A 35 4.99 10.29 -15.24
CA PRO A 35 5.21 9.77 -13.89
C PRO A 35 3.96 9.04 -13.36
N PRO A 36 4.13 8.07 -12.45
CA PRO A 36 2.99 7.35 -11.88
C PRO A 36 2.13 8.25 -10.98
N SER A 37 0.81 8.14 -11.13
CA SER A 37 -0.18 8.78 -10.26
C SER A 37 -0.63 7.90 -9.10
N LEU A 38 -0.31 6.61 -9.12
CA LEU A 38 -0.60 5.66 -8.04
C LEU A 38 0.57 4.68 -7.89
N ILE A 39 0.98 4.43 -6.66
CA ILE A 39 1.98 3.43 -6.30
C ILE A 39 1.40 2.51 -5.24
N ILE A 40 1.55 1.20 -5.43
CA ILE A 40 1.07 0.18 -4.49
C ILE A 40 2.29 -0.48 -3.87
N VAL A 41 2.35 -0.49 -2.54
CA VAL A 41 3.38 -1.17 -1.76
C VAL A 41 2.72 -2.31 -1.00
N ASP A 42 2.92 -3.53 -1.47
CA ASP A 42 2.44 -4.72 -0.77
C ASP A 42 3.35 -5.09 0.42
N ARG A 43 2.75 -5.56 1.52
CA ARG A 43 3.41 -6.09 2.72
C ARG A 43 4.55 -5.19 3.23
N LEU A 44 4.22 -3.96 3.61
CA LEU A 44 5.21 -3.01 4.10
C LEU A 44 6.01 -3.57 5.29
N GLU A 45 5.38 -4.39 6.14
CA GLU A 45 6.04 -5.09 7.26
C GLU A 45 7.26 -5.91 6.83
N GLY A 46 7.25 -6.47 5.62
CA GLY A 46 8.36 -7.25 5.08
C GLY A 46 9.64 -6.43 4.94
N PHE A 47 9.53 -5.13 4.64
CA PHE A 47 10.67 -4.21 4.52
C PHE A 47 11.14 -3.64 5.87
N LEU A 48 10.37 -3.86 6.94
CA LEU A 48 10.67 -3.34 8.28
C LEU A 48 11.48 -4.32 9.12
N CYS A 49 11.39 -5.62 8.82
CA CYS A 49 12.13 -6.67 9.49
C CYS A 49 13.54 -6.82 8.90
N GLY A 50 14.56 -6.67 9.74
CA GLY A 50 15.91 -7.09 9.38
C GLY A 50 15.99 -8.60 9.22
N ALA A 51 16.93 -9.11 8.43
CA ALA A 51 17.14 -10.53 8.13
C ALA A 51 17.49 -11.44 9.35
N GLY A 52 17.27 -10.97 10.57
CA GLY A 52 17.43 -11.73 11.81
C GLY A 52 16.11 -11.77 12.56
N GLY A 53 15.44 -12.92 12.52
CA GLY A 53 14.25 -13.18 13.32
C GLY A 53 14.55 -13.07 14.82
N SER A 54 13.72 -12.30 15.51
CA SER A 54 13.45 -12.41 16.94
C SER A 54 12.06 -11.79 17.10
N SER A 55 10.96 -12.55 17.14
CA SER A 55 10.59 -13.49 18.21
C SER A 55 11.14 -13.03 19.55
N HIS A 56 10.55 -11.94 20.07
CA HIS A 56 10.24 -11.72 21.49
C HIS A 56 9.75 -10.27 21.71
N GLY A 57 8.44 -10.14 21.94
CA GLY A 57 7.78 -9.09 22.72
C GLY A 57 8.35 -7.66 22.68
N GLY A 58 7.79 -6.83 21.82
CA GLY A 58 7.93 -5.37 21.86
C GLY A 58 8.59 -4.82 20.60
N SER A 59 7.90 -3.91 19.91
CA SER A 59 8.43 -3.18 18.75
C SER A 59 9.73 -2.47 19.16
N HIS A 60 10.88 -3.01 18.74
CA HIS A 60 12.17 -2.44 19.09
C HIS A 60 12.24 -0.98 18.57
N PRO A 61 12.76 0.00 19.34
CA PRO A 61 12.80 1.41 18.92
C PRO A 61 13.41 1.64 17.53
N ALA A 62 14.37 0.80 17.12
CA ALA A 62 14.94 0.85 15.78
C ALA A 62 13.95 0.45 14.67
N GLN A 63 13.03 -0.47 14.94
CA GLN A 63 11.98 -0.88 13.99
C GLN A 63 10.92 0.22 13.84
N LEU A 64 10.53 0.88 14.93
CA LEU A 64 9.62 2.04 14.88
C LEU A 64 10.25 3.21 14.11
N SER A 65 11.54 3.48 14.35
CA SER A 65 12.30 4.48 13.58
C SER A 65 12.42 4.11 12.10
N CYS A 66 12.68 2.83 11.81
CA CYS A 66 12.72 2.26 10.47
C CYS A 66 11.39 2.49 9.72
N ALA A 67 10.26 2.23 10.39
CA ALA A 67 8.92 2.42 9.86
C ALA A 67 8.58 3.89 9.63
N ALA A 68 8.88 4.76 10.59
CA ALA A 68 8.68 6.20 10.45
C ALA A 68 9.50 6.75 9.27
N HIS A 69 10.74 6.30 9.14
CA HIS A 69 11.62 6.72 8.06
C HIS A 69 11.11 6.27 6.68
N LEU A 70 10.74 4.99 6.52
CA LEU A 70 10.19 4.51 5.24
C LEU A 70 8.87 5.22 4.91
N SER A 71 8.00 5.39 5.90
CA SER A 71 6.71 6.08 5.69
C SER A 71 6.91 7.53 5.26
N ALA A 72 7.82 8.26 5.92
CA ALA A 72 8.19 9.61 5.53
C ALA A 72 8.74 9.66 4.11
N LEU A 73 9.65 8.75 3.76
CA LEU A 73 10.23 8.67 2.42
C LEU A 73 9.16 8.44 1.35
N LEU A 74 8.24 7.50 1.56
CA LEU A 74 7.14 7.22 0.62
C LEU A 74 6.23 8.46 0.46
N CYS A 75 5.90 9.14 1.56
CA CYS A 75 5.14 10.40 1.50
C CYS A 75 5.88 11.50 0.72
N ASP A 76 7.19 11.65 0.94
CA ASP A 76 8.03 12.63 0.24
C ASP A 76 8.12 12.31 -1.26
N THR A 77 8.26 11.03 -1.63
CA THR A 77 8.21 10.59 -3.03
C THR A 77 6.85 10.88 -3.66
N ALA A 78 5.74 10.68 -2.94
CA ALA A 78 4.40 11.01 -3.43
C ALA A 78 4.25 12.52 -3.68
N ALA A 79 4.74 13.34 -2.74
CA ALA A 79 4.72 14.79 -2.86
C ALA A 79 5.56 15.25 -4.06
N PHE A 80 6.76 14.68 -4.24
CA PHE A 80 7.61 14.93 -5.39
C PHE A 80 6.90 14.59 -6.72
N LEU A 81 6.33 13.39 -6.84
CA LEU A 81 5.62 12.97 -8.04
C LEU A 81 4.37 13.81 -8.31
N THR A 82 3.66 14.22 -7.26
CA THR A 82 2.53 15.14 -7.34
C THR A 82 2.94 16.47 -7.98
N GLN A 83 4.03 17.08 -7.50
CA GLN A 83 4.54 18.33 -8.07
C GLN A 83 4.86 18.19 -9.56
N ILE A 84 5.39 17.04 -9.98
CA ILE A 84 5.72 16.81 -11.38
C ILE A 84 4.45 16.60 -12.22
N LEU A 85 3.48 15.83 -11.72
CA LEU A 85 2.18 15.63 -12.38
C LEU A 85 1.48 16.98 -12.62
N GLU A 86 1.48 17.85 -11.60
CA GLU A 86 0.93 19.20 -11.65
C GLU A 86 1.67 20.08 -12.67
N GLN A 87 3.01 20.10 -12.65
CA GLN A 87 3.82 20.87 -13.59
C GLN A 87 3.61 20.44 -15.05
N ARG A 88 3.35 19.16 -15.29
CA ARG A 88 3.13 18.61 -16.64
C ARG A 88 1.72 18.90 -17.17
N GLY A 89 0.85 19.54 -16.38
CA GLY A 89 -0.54 19.81 -16.77
C GLY A 89 -1.35 18.54 -16.96
N SER A 90 -0.96 17.46 -16.28
CA SER A 90 -1.71 16.21 -16.31
C SER A 90 -3.03 16.46 -15.57
N ASN A 91 -4.17 16.12 -16.17
CA ASN A 91 -5.46 16.11 -15.46
C ASN A 91 -5.52 15.02 -14.37
N SER A 92 -4.41 14.31 -14.15
CA SER A 92 -4.23 13.38 -13.05
C SER A 92 -4.23 14.12 -11.73
N GLY A 93 -4.98 13.60 -10.75
CA GLY A 93 -4.89 14.04 -9.37
C GLY A 93 -3.48 13.82 -8.77
N PRO A 94 -3.28 14.19 -7.50
CA PRO A 94 -2.01 14.00 -6.83
C PRO A 94 -1.60 12.52 -6.82
N CYS A 95 -0.29 12.28 -6.84
CA CYS A 95 0.24 10.92 -6.70
C CYS A 95 -0.18 10.33 -5.35
N ARG A 96 -0.71 9.11 -5.35
CA ARG A 96 -1.16 8.41 -4.15
C ARG A 96 -0.35 7.15 -3.90
N PHE A 97 -0.22 6.79 -2.63
CA PHE A 97 0.25 5.48 -2.22
C PHE A 97 -0.89 4.65 -1.63
N ILE A 98 -0.95 3.39 -2.02
CA ILE A 98 -1.71 2.35 -1.33
C ILE A 98 -0.69 1.44 -0.65
N VAL A 99 -0.80 1.31 0.67
CA VAL A 99 0.15 0.54 1.47
C VAL A 99 -0.59 -0.61 2.14
N SER A 100 -0.16 -1.82 1.83
CA SER A 100 -0.62 -3.04 2.49
C SER A 100 0.24 -3.28 3.73
N PHE A 101 -0.40 -3.60 4.85
CA PHE A 101 0.28 -3.96 6.07
C PHE A 101 -0.49 -5.04 6.82
N LEU A 102 0.19 -6.13 7.17
CA LEU A 102 -0.37 -7.20 7.99
C LEU A 102 0.25 -7.16 9.39
N SER A 103 -0.57 -6.85 10.41
CA SER A 103 -0.14 -6.94 11.81
C SER A 103 -0.15 -8.39 12.27
N GLU A 104 0.85 -8.80 13.05
CA GLU A 104 0.87 -10.13 13.70
C GLU A 104 -0.36 -10.34 14.62
N VAL A 105 -0.97 -9.27 15.12
CA VAL A 105 -2.20 -9.34 15.95
C VAL A 105 -3.38 -9.96 15.18
N ASP A 106 -3.46 -9.75 13.86
CA ASP A 106 -4.53 -10.28 13.01
C ASP A 106 -4.29 -11.75 12.58
N SER A 107 -3.10 -12.30 12.86
CA SER A 107 -2.70 -13.67 12.47
C SER A 107 -3.18 -14.77 13.42
N GLY A 108 -3.99 -14.43 14.44
CA GLY A 108 -4.62 -15.41 15.34
C GLY A 108 -3.67 -16.11 16.32
N GLN A 109 -2.40 -15.70 16.40
CA GLN A 109 -1.45 -16.21 17.39
C GLN A 109 -1.40 -15.29 18.62
N GLY A 110 -2.07 -15.77 19.68
CA GLY A 110 -2.36 -15.09 20.93
C GLY A 110 -1.26 -14.17 21.47
N SER A 111 -1.58 -12.88 21.53
CA SER A 111 -1.06 -11.98 22.55
C SER A 111 -2.22 -11.58 23.46
N LYS A 112 -2.01 -11.85 24.75
CA LYS A 112 -2.96 -11.70 25.85
C LYS A 112 -2.84 -10.30 26.44
N ASP A 113 -3.26 -9.28 25.69
CA ASP A 113 -3.64 -7.97 26.25
C ASP A 113 -4.52 -7.20 25.26
N PRO A 114 -5.83 -7.05 25.52
CA PRO A 114 -6.79 -6.39 24.61
C PRO A 114 -6.68 -4.85 24.59
N SER A 115 -5.63 -4.26 25.19
CA SER A 115 -5.49 -2.81 25.39
C SER A 115 -4.24 -2.19 24.76
N GLY A 116 -3.34 -2.98 24.18
CA GLY A 116 -2.15 -2.46 23.52
C GLY A 116 -2.42 -2.25 22.03
N THR A 117 -2.50 -1.01 21.56
CA THR A 117 -2.38 -0.72 20.13
C THR A 117 -0.99 -1.18 19.67
N ASP A 118 -0.91 -1.80 18.50
CA ASP A 118 0.37 -2.15 17.88
C ASP A 118 1.16 -0.85 17.62
N PRO A 119 2.29 -0.61 18.31
CA PRO A 119 3.04 0.64 18.17
C PRO A 119 3.52 0.89 16.74
N LEU A 120 3.66 -0.17 15.93
CA LEU A 120 4.00 -0.07 14.52
C LEU A 120 2.83 0.49 13.71
N LEU A 121 1.60 0.03 13.99
CA LEU A 121 0.39 0.60 13.42
C LEU A 121 0.22 2.06 13.81
N ASP A 122 0.51 2.42 15.06
CA ASP A 122 0.46 3.81 15.53
C ASP A 122 1.46 4.72 14.78
N VAL A 123 2.62 4.19 14.36
CA VAL A 123 3.55 4.91 13.47
C VAL A 123 2.92 5.06 12.10
N LEU A 124 2.44 3.98 11.48
CA LEU A 124 1.90 4.01 10.12
C LEU A 124 0.67 4.91 10.00
N ASP A 125 -0.24 4.86 10.97
CA ASP A 125 -1.47 5.67 10.99
C ASP A 125 -1.21 7.18 11.15
N ARG A 126 0.03 7.60 11.48
CA ARG A 126 0.44 9.02 11.45
C ARG A 126 0.81 9.50 10.05
N TYR A 127 1.28 8.60 9.19
CA TYR A 127 1.70 8.92 7.82
C TYR A 127 0.61 8.57 6.79
N PHE A 128 -0.08 7.45 6.99
CA PHE A 128 -1.10 6.93 6.09
C PHE A 128 -2.47 6.99 6.77
N GLN A 129 -3.34 7.88 6.30
CA GLN A 129 -4.72 8.00 6.82
C GLN A 129 -5.59 6.78 6.46
N VAL A 130 -5.22 6.11 5.37
CA VAL A 130 -5.86 4.92 4.82
C VAL A 130 -4.77 3.88 4.61
N ARG A 131 -5.01 2.67 5.09
CA ARG A 131 -4.24 1.45 4.85
C ARG A 131 -5.09 0.49 4.03
N CYS A 132 -4.46 -0.55 3.50
CA CYS A 132 -5.20 -1.62 2.84
C CYS A 132 -4.73 -3.01 3.27
N THR A 133 -5.54 -3.99 2.96
CA THR A 133 -5.15 -5.40 2.87
C THR A 133 -5.30 -5.80 1.42
N LEU A 134 -4.23 -6.34 0.83
CA LEU A 134 -4.21 -6.90 -0.51
C LEU A 134 -4.28 -8.42 -0.43
N ASP A 135 -5.32 -9.00 -1.03
CA ASP A 135 -5.52 -10.44 -1.10
C ASP A 135 -5.58 -10.89 -2.57
N PRO A 136 -4.63 -11.70 -3.06
CA PRO A 136 -4.66 -12.16 -4.43
C PRO A 136 -5.81 -13.16 -4.62
N ASP A 137 -6.63 -12.97 -5.65
CA ASP A 137 -7.63 -13.96 -6.05
C ASP A 137 -6.91 -15.20 -6.58
N ARG A 138 -6.96 -16.28 -5.79
CA ARG A 138 -6.40 -17.59 -6.15
C ARG A 138 -7.40 -18.45 -6.95
N GLY A 139 -8.58 -17.93 -7.24
CA GLY A 139 -9.60 -18.59 -8.04
C GLY A 139 -9.32 -18.55 -9.54
N TYR A 140 -10.32 -18.99 -10.32
CA TYR A 140 -10.27 -18.91 -11.78
C TYR A 140 -10.62 -17.51 -12.32
N GLY A 141 -10.83 -16.52 -11.45
CA GLY A 141 -11.29 -15.17 -11.81
C GLY A 141 -10.36 -14.46 -12.80
N ALA A 142 -9.05 -14.54 -12.57
CA ALA A 142 -8.06 -13.96 -13.48
C ALA A 142 -8.13 -14.56 -14.90
N ALA A 143 -8.22 -15.89 -15.00
CA ALA A 143 -8.32 -16.59 -16.28
C ALA A 143 -9.65 -16.31 -17.01
N ALA A 144 -10.75 -16.23 -16.26
CA ALA A 144 -12.07 -15.94 -16.82
C ALA A 144 -12.19 -14.50 -17.34
N ALA A 145 -11.52 -13.55 -16.68
CA ALA A 145 -11.46 -12.14 -17.07
C ALA A 145 -10.36 -11.85 -18.11
N GLY A 146 -9.53 -12.84 -18.46
CA GLY A 146 -8.42 -12.66 -19.40
C GLY A 146 -7.32 -11.72 -18.89
N VAL A 147 -7.16 -11.61 -17.57
CA VAL A 147 -6.17 -10.75 -16.91
C VAL A 147 -5.03 -11.58 -16.32
N GLN A 148 -3.90 -10.94 -16.05
CA GLN A 148 -2.73 -11.61 -15.47
C GLN A 148 -2.92 -11.89 -13.99
N GLU A 149 -3.42 -10.91 -13.24
CA GLU A 149 -3.67 -11.02 -11.80
C GLU A 149 -4.96 -10.29 -11.41
N VAL A 150 -5.65 -10.82 -10.39
CA VAL A 150 -6.79 -10.17 -9.74
C VAL A 150 -6.48 -10.09 -8.25
N TRP A 151 -6.70 -8.92 -7.67
CA TRP A 151 -6.45 -8.65 -6.25
C TRP A 151 -7.69 -8.02 -5.62
N HIS A 152 -8.06 -8.51 -4.45
CA HIS A 152 -9.05 -7.87 -3.58
C HIS A 152 -8.33 -6.88 -2.66
N ILE A 153 -8.81 -5.65 -2.62
CA ILE A 153 -8.27 -4.54 -1.84
C ILE A 153 -9.32 -4.12 -0.83
N TYR A 154 -8.99 -4.32 0.45
CA TYR A 154 -9.83 -3.91 1.56
C TYR A 154 -9.21 -2.68 2.21
N LEU A 155 -9.91 -1.55 2.17
CA LEU A 155 -9.41 -0.31 2.77
C LEU A 155 -9.78 -0.25 4.27
N SER A 156 -8.81 0.13 5.10
CA SER A 156 -8.99 0.36 6.54
C SER A 156 -8.33 1.66 6.99
N GLY A 157 -8.69 2.20 8.16
CA GLY A 157 -8.06 3.39 8.74
C GLY A 157 -9.02 4.55 9.02
N ARG A 158 -8.47 5.62 9.62
CA ARG A 158 -9.25 6.74 10.16
C ARG A 158 -9.90 7.62 9.09
N GLY A 159 -9.39 7.62 7.87
CA GLY A 159 -9.88 8.47 6.77
C GLY A 159 -11.11 7.94 6.02
N ILE A 160 -11.56 6.69 6.28
CA ILE A 160 -12.61 6.04 5.47
C ILE A 160 -14.02 6.39 5.96
N THR A 161 -14.17 6.74 7.24
CA THR A 161 -15.46 6.99 7.89
C THR A 161 -16.11 8.34 7.54
N GLU A 162 -15.42 9.27 6.89
CA GLU A 162 -15.95 10.64 6.70
C GLU A 162 -16.50 10.95 5.30
N ALA A 163 -16.30 10.09 4.30
CA ALA A 163 -16.67 10.40 2.90
C ALA A 163 -17.97 9.75 2.40
N SER A 164 -18.78 9.12 3.27
CA SER A 164 -20.15 8.74 2.88
C SER A 164 -21.16 9.73 3.44
N PHE A 165 -21.45 10.74 2.61
CA PHE A 165 -22.62 11.58 2.74
C PHE A 165 -23.88 10.70 2.76
N THR A 166 -24.56 10.61 3.91
CA THR A 166 -25.94 11.05 4.10
C THR A 166 -26.33 10.79 5.55
N LYS A 167 -26.92 11.83 6.18
CA LYS A 167 -27.76 11.65 7.36
C LYS A 167 -28.81 10.61 7.02
N ASP A 168 -28.65 9.41 7.56
CA ASP A 168 -29.66 8.70 8.34
C ASP A 168 -29.28 7.22 8.41
N ARG A 169 -29.46 6.68 9.61
CA ARG A 169 -29.84 5.29 9.88
C ARG A 169 -28.70 4.30 10.23
N GLU A 170 -28.71 3.99 11.52
CA GLU A 170 -28.19 2.80 12.22
C GLU A 170 -26.70 2.50 12.08
N GLU A 171 -26.01 2.50 13.23
CA GLU A 171 -24.65 2.01 13.45
C GLU A 171 -24.49 0.58 12.92
N LYS A 172 -24.22 0.47 11.63
CA LYS A 172 -23.63 -0.72 11.03
C LYS A 172 -22.11 -0.53 11.13
N PRO A 173 -21.34 -1.51 11.61
CA PRO A 173 -19.88 -1.38 11.67
C PRO A 173 -19.40 -1.01 10.26
N ALA A 174 -18.56 0.03 10.18
CA ALA A 174 -18.07 0.60 8.94
C ALA A 174 -17.60 -0.52 8.01
N VAL A 175 -18.38 -0.82 6.97
CA VAL A 175 -18.05 -1.85 6.00
C VAL A 175 -16.84 -1.32 5.25
N ALA A 176 -15.67 -1.92 5.49
CA ALA A 176 -14.48 -1.69 4.69
C ALA A 176 -14.88 -1.84 3.22
N GLN A 177 -14.74 -0.79 2.42
CA GLN A 177 -15.04 -0.86 0.99
C GLN A 177 -14.06 -1.84 0.34
N GLU A 178 -14.62 -2.87 -0.31
CA GLU A 178 -13.87 -3.84 -1.09
C GLU A 178 -13.76 -3.36 -2.54
N TRP A 179 -12.54 -3.37 -3.06
CA TRP A 179 -12.23 -3.06 -4.45
C TRP A 179 -11.54 -4.26 -5.08
N GLN A 180 -11.82 -4.50 -6.35
CA GLN A 180 -11.06 -5.43 -7.17
C GLN A 180 -10.08 -4.66 -8.05
N LEU A 181 -8.81 -5.06 -8.00
CA LEU A 181 -7.76 -4.60 -8.89
C LEU A 181 -7.46 -5.69 -9.91
N PHE A 182 -7.61 -5.35 -11.18
CA PHE A 182 -7.27 -6.19 -12.31
C PHE A 182 -5.95 -5.71 -12.90
N ILE A 183 -4.99 -6.61 -13.05
CA ILE A 183 -3.71 -6.33 -13.71
C ILE A 183 -3.68 -7.09 -15.03
N HIS A 184 -3.68 -6.36 -16.13
CA HIS A 184 -3.62 -6.93 -17.47
C HIS A 184 -2.19 -7.28 -17.88
N PRO A 185 -1.99 -8.18 -18.86
CA PRO A 185 -0.65 -8.59 -19.31
C PRO A 185 0.22 -7.47 -19.88
N ASP A 186 -0.39 -6.35 -20.29
CA ASP A 186 0.29 -5.14 -20.76
C ASP A 186 0.66 -4.16 -19.62
N GLY A 187 0.36 -4.53 -18.38
CA GLY A 187 0.60 -3.70 -17.19
C GLY A 187 -0.52 -2.68 -16.90
N LEU A 188 -1.61 -2.67 -17.68
CA LEU A 188 -2.77 -1.83 -17.36
C LEU A 188 -3.42 -2.30 -16.05
N MET A 189 -3.76 -1.34 -15.19
CA MET A 189 -4.44 -1.57 -13.92
C MET A 189 -5.85 -0.98 -13.94
N GLU A 190 -6.85 -1.78 -13.60
CA GLU A 190 -8.25 -1.36 -13.51
C GLU A 190 -8.79 -1.62 -12.10
N PHE A 191 -9.48 -0.64 -11.51
CA PHE A 191 -10.10 -0.72 -10.19
C PHE A 191 -11.62 -0.74 -10.32
N ASN A 192 -12.25 -1.76 -9.75
CA ASN A 192 -13.70 -1.91 -9.71
C ASN A 192 -14.20 -2.00 -8.26
N LEU A 193 -15.25 -1.25 -7.95
CA LEU A 193 -15.93 -1.34 -6.65
C LEU A 193 -16.85 -2.58 -6.63
N VAL A 194 -16.82 -3.35 -5.54
CA VAL A 194 -17.67 -4.54 -5.33
C VAL A 194 -18.98 -4.17 -4.62
#